data_AF-A0A8H4A4Z8-F1
#
_entry.id   AF-A0A8H4A4Z8-F1
#
_cell.length_a   1.000
_cell.length_b   1.000
_cell.length_c   1.000
_cell.angle_alpha   90.00
_cell.angle_beta   90.00
_cell.angle_gamma   90.00
#
_symmetry.space_group_name_H-M   'P 1'
#
loop_
_entity.id
_entity.type
_entity.pdbx_description
1 polymer ?
#
loop_
_entity_poly.entity_id
_entity_poly.type
_entity_poly.pdbx_seq_one_letter_code
_entity_poly.pdbx_strand_id
1 'polypeptide(L)'
;MFPLPNYITYNENEESDNFLKRLFKPRSSHFIKIEDTTLYKTWNGEALINFKWDTFGRKYYYIIWMVYLIFSGSFIIVATFSDDISWPCQKILLITTTVLGFWYLFVEIRDITSSFKVYIETSWNYLDLGAIISAIVTSITWLINGSVPIGAITFTALLLELKFINYLRFIKYFGYYLAMILNTADQVVAFILLIGLIILAFAHSLHLLLQSEIIQPDSGVNMFTQLSSSIVAAYYMMITGDSTPVSSFVSNDDILIMGLMISLLDKPEDNNQAYLKLLKEILEEIELSYLLPSQKKNYKWFPYTFYYSVHVNELRKFISKINSDDWEESTKPILTKITKVMNDEKQESEADKIKKIYENQELEADKIQKIYEKQESEADKIQKIQKMLEKVMKKLEIQFSDEDDDQH
;
A
#
# COMPACT_ATOMS: atom_id res chain seq x y z
N MET A 1 16.76 25.02 -5.55
CA MET A 1 16.79 24.42 -6.91
C MET A 1 18.11 23.69 -7.04
N PHE A 2 18.09 22.35 -6.99
CA PHE A 2 19.29 21.50 -7.01
C PHE A 2 19.34 20.70 -8.31
N PRO A 3 20.41 20.82 -9.12
CA PRO A 3 20.57 19.99 -10.30
C PRO A 3 21.04 18.59 -9.90
N LEU A 4 20.38 17.54 -10.42
CA LEU A 4 20.83 16.15 -10.34
C LEU A 4 21.42 15.74 -11.70
N PRO A 5 22.74 15.92 -11.92
CA PRO A 5 23.36 15.62 -13.21
C PRO A 5 23.40 14.11 -13.49
N ASN A 6 23.22 13.71 -14.75
CA ASN A 6 23.42 12.35 -15.29
C ASN A 6 22.50 11.21 -14.79
N TYR A 7 21.52 11.44 -13.91
CA TYR A 7 20.61 10.37 -13.46
C TYR A 7 19.62 9.89 -14.53
N ILE A 8 19.49 10.66 -15.62
CA ILE A 8 18.37 10.53 -16.55
C ILE A 8 18.84 10.25 -18.00
N THR A 9 20.10 10.52 -18.34
CA THR A 9 20.58 10.43 -19.72
C THR A 9 21.04 9.02 -20.10
N TYR A 10 20.61 8.56 -21.28
CA TYR A 10 21.16 7.36 -21.92
C TYR A 10 22.52 7.71 -22.55
N ASN A 11 23.54 6.87 -22.33
CA ASN A 11 24.86 7.06 -22.94
C ASN A 11 24.75 6.99 -24.47
N GLU A 12 25.25 8.00 -25.19
CA GLU A 12 25.10 8.13 -26.65
C GLU A 12 25.95 7.13 -27.45
N ASN A 13 26.98 6.55 -26.84
CA ASN A 13 28.06 5.83 -27.54
C ASN A 13 27.75 4.40 -28.02
N GLU A 14 26.53 3.86 -27.82
CA GLU A 14 26.15 2.49 -28.24
C GLU A 14 25.21 2.51 -29.46
N GLU A 15 25.64 3.14 -30.56
CA GLU A 15 24.86 3.23 -31.81
C GLU A 15 24.96 1.98 -32.73
N SER A 16 25.83 1.01 -32.45
CA SER A 16 26.10 -0.13 -33.35
C SER A 16 25.21 -1.36 -33.18
N ASP A 17 24.20 -1.34 -32.30
CA ASP A 17 23.37 -2.53 -32.04
C ASP A 17 22.28 -2.77 -33.11
N ASN A 18 22.19 -4.02 -33.58
CA ASN A 18 21.17 -4.51 -34.52
C ASN A 18 19.73 -4.30 -34.01
N PHE A 19 18.78 -4.07 -34.93
CA PHE A 19 17.36 -3.81 -34.61
C PHE A 19 16.73 -4.87 -33.68
N LEU A 20 16.98 -6.16 -33.92
CA LEU A 20 16.48 -7.24 -33.07
C LEU A 20 17.02 -7.17 -31.64
N LYS A 21 18.30 -6.81 -31.49
CA LYS A 21 18.92 -6.65 -30.16
C LYS A 21 18.30 -5.46 -29.41
N ARG A 22 17.95 -4.38 -30.11
CA ARG A 22 17.24 -3.22 -29.53
C ARG A 22 15.80 -3.55 -29.12
N LEU A 23 15.15 -4.45 -29.85
CA LEU A 23 13.77 -4.88 -29.58
C LEU A 23 13.69 -5.76 -28.33
N PHE A 24 14.63 -6.70 -28.14
CA PHE A 24 14.61 -7.62 -27.00
C PHE A 24 15.45 -7.18 -25.80
N LYS A 25 16.44 -6.29 -26.01
CA LYS A 25 17.30 -5.77 -24.94
C LYS A 25 17.34 -4.22 -24.97
N PRO A 26 16.27 -3.56 -24.53
CA PRO A 26 16.18 -2.11 -24.41
C PRO A 26 17.28 -1.52 -23.51
N ARG A 27 17.75 -0.32 -23.87
CA ARG A 27 18.75 0.44 -23.08
C ARG A 27 18.22 0.72 -21.67
N SER A 28 19.05 0.50 -20.66
CA SER A 28 18.79 0.90 -19.27
C SER A 28 19.43 2.25 -18.97
N SER A 29 18.69 3.14 -18.31
CA SER A 29 19.25 4.39 -17.80
C SER A 29 20.01 4.16 -16.48
N HIS A 30 20.76 5.15 -16.03
CA HIS A 30 21.45 5.09 -14.74
C HIS A 30 20.46 4.93 -13.58
N PHE A 31 19.25 5.50 -13.70
CA PHE A 31 18.15 5.33 -12.74
C PHE A 31 17.82 3.86 -12.43
N ILE A 32 17.80 3.00 -13.45
CA ILE A 32 17.50 1.57 -13.32
C ILE A 32 18.63 0.81 -12.61
N LYS A 33 19.87 1.30 -12.74
CA LYS A 33 21.06 0.62 -12.18
C LYS A 33 21.34 0.98 -10.73
N ILE A 34 20.63 1.97 -10.17
CA ILE A 34 20.83 2.40 -8.79
C ILE A 34 20.08 1.44 -7.88
N GLU A 35 20.80 0.60 -7.13
CA GLU A 35 20.22 -0.25 -6.07
C GLU A 35 20.30 0.41 -4.68
N ASP A 36 20.76 1.65 -4.62
CA ASP A 36 21.03 2.32 -3.35
C ASP A 36 19.75 2.63 -2.57
N THR A 37 19.59 1.98 -1.42
CA THR A 37 18.45 2.21 -0.49
C THR A 37 18.42 3.63 0.07
N THR A 38 19.53 4.37 0.02
CA THR A 38 19.57 5.78 0.41
C THR A 38 18.78 6.67 -0.54
N LEU A 39 18.55 6.25 -1.79
CA LEU A 39 17.77 7.00 -2.78
C LEU A 39 16.38 7.33 -2.24
N TYR A 40 15.70 6.35 -1.63
CA TYR A 40 14.34 6.49 -1.11
C TYR A 40 14.28 7.31 0.18
N LYS A 41 15.41 7.51 0.86
CA LYS A 41 15.52 8.31 2.09
C LYS A 41 15.82 9.78 1.82
N THR A 42 16.32 10.11 0.62
CA THR A 42 16.68 11.47 0.24
C THR A 42 15.54 12.15 -0.51
N TRP A 43 15.27 13.41 -0.15
CA TRP A 43 14.40 14.34 -0.91
C TRP A 43 14.78 14.44 -2.39
N ASN A 44 16.06 14.27 -2.73
CA ASN A 44 16.56 14.24 -4.10
C ASN A 44 16.03 13.01 -4.87
N GLY A 45 16.09 11.83 -4.27
CA GLY A 45 15.58 10.59 -4.89
C GLY A 45 14.06 10.57 -4.99
N GLU A 46 13.35 11.03 -3.96
CA GLU A 46 11.90 11.22 -4.02
C GLU A 46 11.49 12.18 -5.14
N ALA A 47 12.16 13.33 -5.27
CA ALA A 47 11.90 14.28 -6.34
C ALA A 47 12.16 13.69 -7.73
N LEU A 48 13.20 12.86 -7.89
CA LEU A 48 13.52 12.19 -9.15
C LEU A 48 12.44 11.19 -9.57
N ILE A 49 11.96 10.36 -8.62
CA ILE A 49 10.89 9.39 -8.86
C ILE A 49 9.60 10.12 -9.25
N ASN A 50 9.22 11.14 -8.47
CA ASN A 50 8.03 11.95 -8.75
C ASN A 50 8.11 12.66 -10.11
N PHE A 51 9.29 13.20 -10.47
CA PHE A 51 9.49 13.82 -11.78
C PHE A 51 9.25 12.83 -12.93
N LYS A 52 9.85 11.63 -12.88
CA LYS A 52 9.66 10.61 -13.92
C LYS A 52 8.20 10.14 -14.00
N TRP A 53 7.56 9.96 -12.84
CA TRP A 53 6.16 9.59 -12.74
C TRP A 53 5.24 10.62 -13.41
N ASP A 54 5.42 11.91 -13.11
CA ASP A 54 4.59 12.98 -13.64
C ASP A 54 4.87 13.26 -15.13
N THR A 55 6.09 13.01 -15.59
CA THR A 55 6.50 13.32 -16.96
C THR A 55 5.98 12.29 -17.97
N PHE A 56 6.12 11.00 -17.67
CA PHE A 56 5.64 9.94 -18.57
C PHE A 56 5.01 8.75 -17.85
N GLY A 57 5.52 8.38 -16.66
CA GLY A 57 5.13 7.15 -15.96
C GLY A 57 3.62 7.02 -15.80
N ARG A 58 2.97 8.07 -15.27
CA ARG A 58 1.51 8.12 -15.05
C ARG A 58 0.72 7.84 -16.33
N LYS A 59 1.08 8.50 -17.43
CA LYS A 59 0.35 8.36 -18.71
C LYS A 59 0.48 6.95 -19.26
N TYR A 60 1.70 6.39 -19.27
CA TYR A 60 1.93 5.02 -19.74
C TYR A 60 1.22 4.01 -18.86
N TYR A 61 1.31 4.17 -17.55
CA TYR A 61 0.65 3.30 -16.60
C TYR A 61 -0.85 3.21 -16.84
N TYR A 62 -1.53 4.36 -16.99
CA TYR A 62 -2.96 4.38 -17.32
C TYR A 62 -3.26 3.70 -18.66
N ILE A 63 -2.43 3.87 -19.68
CA ILE A 63 -2.62 3.18 -20.97
C ILE A 63 -2.48 1.67 -20.80
N ILE A 64 -1.42 1.20 -20.13
CA ILE A 64 -1.17 -0.22 -19.89
C ILE A 64 -2.33 -0.84 -19.11
N TRP A 65 -2.81 -0.13 -18.08
CA TRP A 65 -3.94 -0.57 -17.27
C TRP A 65 -5.25 -0.64 -18.08
N MET A 66 -5.52 0.34 -18.95
CA MET A 66 -6.70 0.31 -19.82
C MET A 66 -6.65 -0.83 -20.85
N VAL A 67 -5.49 -1.09 -21.45
CA VAL A 67 -5.30 -2.24 -22.34
C VAL A 67 -5.50 -3.55 -21.58
N TYR A 68 -5.05 -3.61 -20.33
CA TYR A 68 -5.23 -4.78 -19.48
C TYR A 68 -6.70 -5.03 -19.18
N LEU A 69 -7.46 -3.98 -18.86
CA LEU A 69 -8.91 -4.08 -18.64
C LEU A 69 -9.65 -4.63 -19.85
N ILE A 70 -9.25 -4.24 -21.07
CA ILE A 70 -9.84 -4.81 -22.29
C ILE A 70 -9.46 -6.29 -22.43
N PHE A 71 -8.19 -6.64 -22.18
CA PHE A 71 -7.71 -8.01 -22.23
C PHE A 71 -8.41 -8.94 -21.23
N SER A 72 -8.37 -8.61 -19.94
CA SER A 72 -8.97 -9.43 -18.89
C SER A 72 -10.49 -9.37 -18.93
N GLY A 73 -11.07 -8.19 -19.18
CA GLY A 73 -12.52 -8.00 -19.31
C GLY A 73 -13.10 -8.81 -20.46
N SER A 74 -12.43 -8.89 -21.61
CA SER A 74 -12.90 -9.72 -22.74
C SER A 74 -13.01 -11.20 -22.36
N PHE A 75 -12.04 -11.72 -21.61
CA PHE A 75 -12.07 -13.09 -21.12
C PHE A 75 -13.16 -13.30 -20.06
N ILE A 76 -13.21 -12.42 -19.04
CA ILE A 76 -14.15 -12.54 -17.92
C ILE A 76 -15.60 -12.42 -18.39
N ILE A 77 -15.90 -11.52 -19.34
CA ILE A 77 -17.25 -11.40 -19.92
C ILE A 77 -17.67 -12.71 -20.57
N VAL A 78 -16.79 -13.36 -21.34
CA VAL A 78 -17.09 -14.66 -21.95
C VAL A 78 -17.23 -15.74 -20.89
N ALA A 79 -16.35 -15.76 -19.88
CA ALA A 79 -16.42 -16.73 -18.79
C ALA A 79 -17.75 -16.67 -18.02
N THR A 80 -18.24 -15.47 -17.73
CA THR A 80 -19.45 -15.27 -16.93
C THR A 80 -20.74 -15.39 -17.74
N PHE A 81 -20.75 -14.87 -18.97
CA PHE A 81 -21.97 -14.75 -19.78
C PHE A 81 -21.95 -15.67 -21.02
N SER A 82 -21.22 -16.79 -20.97
CA SER A 82 -21.14 -17.72 -22.10
C SER A 82 -22.50 -18.29 -22.53
N ASP A 83 -23.47 -18.38 -21.62
CA ASP A 83 -24.82 -18.86 -21.94
C ASP A 83 -25.71 -17.75 -22.54
N ASP A 84 -25.46 -16.49 -22.21
CA ASP A 84 -26.29 -15.35 -22.61
C ASP A 84 -25.82 -14.67 -23.92
N ILE A 85 -24.54 -14.82 -24.26
CA ILE A 85 -23.91 -14.14 -25.41
C ILE A 85 -23.90 -15.05 -26.63
N SER A 86 -24.22 -14.50 -27.81
CA SER A 86 -24.11 -15.25 -29.08
C SER A 86 -22.68 -15.71 -29.39
N TRP A 87 -22.55 -16.89 -30.00
CA TRP A 87 -21.25 -17.47 -30.37
C TRP A 87 -20.34 -16.54 -31.22
N PRO A 88 -20.85 -15.75 -32.20
CA PRO A 88 -20.02 -14.79 -32.92
C PRO A 88 -19.38 -13.72 -32.01
N CYS A 89 -20.13 -13.21 -31.03
CA CYS A 89 -19.60 -12.24 -30.06
C CYS A 89 -18.54 -12.87 -29.16
N GLN A 90 -18.79 -14.09 -28.65
CA GLN A 90 -17.80 -14.83 -27.86
C GLN A 90 -16.50 -15.03 -28.63
N LYS A 91 -16.59 -15.43 -29.91
CA LYS A 91 -15.42 -15.57 -30.78
C LYS A 91 -14.60 -14.30 -30.89
N ILE A 92 -15.24 -13.14 -31.09
CA ILE A 92 -14.53 -11.85 -31.19
C ILE A 92 -13.80 -11.53 -29.88
N LEU A 93 -14.45 -11.75 -28.74
CA LEU A 93 -13.86 -11.51 -27.42
C LEU A 93 -12.68 -12.46 -27.15
N LEU A 94 -12.81 -13.75 -27.44
CA LEU A 94 -11.74 -14.74 -27.28
C LEU A 94 -10.56 -14.49 -28.22
N ILE A 95 -10.81 -14.06 -29.46
CA ILE A 95 -9.76 -13.62 -30.40
C ILE A 95 -9.05 -12.38 -29.84
N THR A 96 -9.80 -11.42 -29.30
CA THR A 96 -9.24 -10.20 -28.68
C THR A 96 -8.35 -10.56 -27.49
N THR A 97 -8.83 -11.44 -26.60
CA THR A 97 -8.03 -11.98 -25.49
C THR A 97 -6.76 -12.65 -25.99
N THR A 98 -6.85 -13.48 -27.04
CA THR A 98 -5.69 -14.20 -27.58
C THR A 98 -4.65 -13.24 -28.16
N VAL A 99 -5.07 -12.26 -28.97
CA VAL A 99 -4.18 -11.28 -29.60
C VAL A 99 -3.50 -10.39 -28.55
N LEU A 100 -4.27 -9.84 -27.61
CA LEU A 100 -3.72 -9.04 -26.52
C LEU A 100 -2.84 -9.88 -25.59
N GLY A 101 -3.18 -11.15 -25.36
CA GLY A 101 -2.37 -12.08 -24.59
C GLY A 101 -0.99 -12.29 -25.23
N PHE A 102 -0.92 -12.53 -26.55
CA PHE A 102 0.36 -12.63 -27.25
C PHE A 102 1.17 -11.32 -27.19
N TRP A 103 0.50 -10.16 -27.25
CA TRP A 103 1.16 -8.87 -27.04
C TRP A 103 1.78 -8.77 -25.64
N TYR A 104 1.03 -9.12 -24.59
CA TYR A 104 1.55 -9.14 -23.22
C TYR A 104 2.69 -10.14 -23.05
N LEU A 105 2.57 -11.34 -23.61
CA LEU A 105 3.63 -12.35 -23.58
C LEU A 105 4.91 -11.84 -24.26
N PHE A 106 4.79 -11.08 -25.35
CA PHE A 106 5.93 -10.43 -25.98
C PHE A 106 6.60 -9.39 -25.05
N VAL A 107 5.82 -8.60 -24.32
CA VAL A 107 6.35 -7.65 -23.32
C VAL A 107 7.09 -8.40 -22.22
N GLU A 108 6.52 -9.46 -21.65
CA GLU A 108 7.17 -10.27 -20.61
C GLU A 108 8.49 -10.90 -21.09
N ILE A 109 8.54 -11.41 -22.33
CA ILE A 109 9.78 -11.94 -22.93
C ILE A 109 10.87 -10.86 -23.01
N ARG A 110 10.49 -9.62 -23.30
CA ARG A 110 11.43 -8.49 -23.35
C ARG A 110 12.04 -8.22 -21.98
N ASP A 111 11.27 -8.38 -20.92
CA ASP A 111 11.70 -8.10 -19.55
C ASP A 111 12.61 -9.20 -19.02
N ILE A 112 12.25 -10.45 -19.28
CA ILE A 112 13.10 -11.63 -19.02
C ILE A 112 14.47 -11.46 -19.68
N THR A 113 14.51 -10.99 -20.93
CA THR A 113 15.76 -10.82 -21.68
C THR A 113 16.60 -9.64 -21.15
N SER A 114 15.93 -8.60 -20.65
CA SER A 114 16.59 -7.38 -20.17
C SER A 114 17.21 -7.57 -18.78
N SER A 115 16.49 -8.24 -17.87
CA SER A 115 16.86 -8.35 -16.45
C SER A 115 16.51 -9.72 -15.86
N PHE A 116 17.02 -10.79 -16.49
CA PHE A 116 16.73 -12.19 -16.12
C PHE A 116 16.85 -12.51 -14.62
N LYS A 117 17.93 -12.05 -13.96
CA LYS A 117 18.17 -12.34 -12.54
C LYS A 117 17.11 -11.70 -11.64
N VAL A 118 16.87 -10.40 -11.81
CA VAL A 118 15.84 -9.64 -11.07
C VAL A 118 14.45 -10.21 -11.36
N TYR A 119 14.23 -10.65 -12.61
CA TYR A 119 12.95 -11.21 -13.03
C TYR A 119 12.57 -12.48 -12.25
N ILE A 120 13.53 -13.41 -12.08
CA ILE A 120 13.31 -14.68 -11.36
C ILE A 120 13.17 -14.48 -9.85
N GLU A 121 13.79 -13.45 -9.29
CA GLU A 121 13.71 -13.12 -7.85
C GLU A 121 12.36 -12.47 -7.48
N THR A 122 11.64 -11.91 -8.44
CA THR A 122 10.37 -11.20 -8.19
C THR A 122 9.17 -12.13 -8.30
N SER A 123 8.48 -12.36 -7.18
CA SER A 123 7.30 -13.25 -7.10
C SER A 123 6.15 -12.86 -8.05
N TRP A 124 5.96 -11.57 -8.31
CA TRP A 124 4.88 -11.07 -9.17
C TRP A 124 4.98 -11.51 -10.63
N ASN A 125 6.19 -11.69 -11.14
CA ASN A 125 6.43 -12.03 -12.54
C ASN A 125 5.91 -13.44 -12.89
N TYR A 126 5.91 -14.36 -11.92
CA TYR A 126 5.34 -15.70 -12.10
C TYR A 126 3.82 -15.66 -12.19
N LEU A 127 3.19 -14.84 -11.34
CA LEU A 127 1.74 -14.61 -11.39
C LEU A 127 1.36 -13.97 -12.73
N ASP A 128 2.14 -13.01 -13.19
CA ASP A 128 1.90 -12.31 -14.46
C ASP A 128 1.98 -13.25 -15.66
N LEU A 129 3.01 -14.09 -15.74
CA LEU A 129 3.13 -15.13 -16.77
C LEU A 129 2.02 -16.17 -16.68
N GLY A 130 1.71 -16.63 -15.48
CA GLY A 130 0.66 -17.63 -15.24
C GLY A 130 -0.71 -17.14 -15.74
N ALA A 131 -1.06 -15.90 -15.43
CA ALA A 131 -2.31 -15.28 -15.90
C ALA A 131 -2.34 -15.12 -17.43
N ILE A 132 -1.24 -14.65 -18.04
CA ILE A 132 -1.19 -14.47 -19.50
C ILE A 132 -1.25 -15.81 -20.25
N ILE A 133 -0.43 -16.77 -19.86
CA ILE A 133 -0.34 -18.08 -20.53
C ILE A 133 -1.65 -18.85 -20.37
N SER A 134 -2.23 -18.87 -19.16
CA SER A 134 -3.53 -19.51 -18.94
C SER A 134 -4.62 -18.87 -19.79
N ALA A 135 -4.69 -17.54 -19.87
CA ALA A 135 -5.66 -16.85 -20.71
C ALA A 135 -5.53 -17.20 -22.20
N ILE A 136 -4.31 -17.27 -22.73
CA ILE A 136 -4.05 -17.65 -24.13
C ILE A 136 -4.48 -19.10 -24.38
N VAL A 137 -4.02 -20.03 -23.55
CA VAL A 137 -4.29 -21.47 -23.72
C VAL A 137 -5.78 -21.76 -23.59
N THR A 138 -6.44 -21.19 -22.58
CA THR A 138 -7.87 -21.35 -22.35
C THR A 138 -8.67 -20.73 -23.50
N SER A 139 -8.29 -19.56 -24.00
CA SER A 139 -8.98 -18.93 -25.14
C SER A 139 -8.85 -19.73 -26.43
N ILE A 140 -7.65 -20.23 -26.74
CA ILE A 140 -7.40 -21.03 -27.95
C ILE A 140 -8.15 -22.37 -27.88
N THR A 141 -8.10 -23.06 -26.75
CA THR A 141 -8.83 -24.32 -26.57
C THR A 141 -10.33 -24.13 -26.69
N TRP A 142 -10.87 -23.01 -26.19
CA TRP A 142 -12.28 -22.65 -26.36
C TRP A 142 -12.65 -22.39 -27.82
N LEU A 143 -11.79 -21.68 -28.57
CA LEU A 143 -12.01 -21.39 -29.99
C LEU A 143 -11.99 -22.65 -30.87
N ILE A 144 -11.15 -23.63 -30.54
CA ILE A 144 -11.00 -24.88 -31.32
C ILE A 144 -12.13 -25.86 -30.99
N ASN A 145 -12.37 -26.12 -29.70
CA ASN A 145 -13.26 -27.20 -29.26
C ASN A 145 -14.71 -26.75 -29.09
N GLY A 146 -14.98 -25.44 -29.06
CA GLY A 146 -16.31 -24.89 -28.77
C GLY A 146 -16.67 -24.87 -27.28
N SER A 147 -15.96 -25.64 -26.45
CA SER A 147 -16.14 -25.71 -25.00
C SER A 147 -14.81 -25.96 -24.28
N VAL A 148 -14.77 -25.61 -23.00
CA VAL A 148 -13.60 -25.79 -22.11
C VAL A 148 -14.10 -26.30 -20.76
N PRO A 149 -13.33 -27.15 -20.06
CA PRO A 149 -13.66 -27.53 -18.69
C PRO A 149 -13.81 -26.30 -17.78
N ILE A 150 -14.90 -26.25 -17.01
CA ILE A 150 -15.19 -25.15 -16.07
C ILE A 150 -14.00 -24.84 -15.16
N GLY A 151 -13.30 -25.86 -14.67
CA GLY A 151 -12.11 -25.66 -13.82
C GLY A 151 -11.01 -24.80 -14.47
N ALA A 152 -10.78 -24.95 -15.78
CA ALA A 152 -9.79 -24.15 -16.49
C ALA A 152 -10.25 -22.70 -16.68
N ILE A 153 -11.55 -22.48 -16.93
CA ILE A 153 -12.15 -21.15 -17.00
C ILE A 153 -12.02 -20.44 -15.66
N THR A 154 -12.43 -21.10 -14.57
CA THR A 154 -12.36 -20.55 -13.20
C THR A 154 -10.93 -20.22 -12.79
N PHE A 155 -9.99 -21.15 -13.03
CA PHE A 155 -8.58 -20.93 -12.69
C PHE A 155 -7.97 -19.75 -13.47
N THR A 156 -8.27 -19.65 -14.76
CA THR A 156 -7.80 -18.56 -15.61
C THR A 156 -8.40 -17.21 -15.16
N ALA A 157 -9.71 -17.17 -14.88
CA ALA A 157 -10.38 -15.96 -14.39
C ALA A 157 -9.77 -15.49 -13.07
N LEU A 158 -9.55 -16.40 -12.12
CA LEU A 158 -8.92 -16.10 -10.83
C LEU A 158 -7.51 -15.49 -11.02
N LEU A 159 -6.67 -16.08 -11.88
CA LEU A 159 -5.32 -15.55 -12.12
C LEU A 159 -5.35 -14.14 -12.74
N LEU A 160 -6.27 -13.87 -13.67
CA LEU A 160 -6.44 -12.53 -14.25
C LEU A 160 -6.95 -11.51 -13.21
N GLU A 161 -7.84 -11.91 -12.30
CA GLU A 161 -8.32 -11.06 -11.23
C GLU A 161 -7.25 -10.80 -10.16
N LEU A 162 -6.44 -11.80 -9.80
CA LEU A 162 -5.29 -11.60 -8.91
C LEU A 162 -4.25 -10.68 -9.54
N LYS A 163 -3.98 -10.84 -10.85
CA LYS A 163 -3.11 -9.94 -11.61
C LYS A 163 -3.66 -8.50 -11.64
N PHE A 164 -4.97 -8.29 -11.54
CA PHE A 164 -5.52 -6.94 -11.49
C PHE A 164 -5.05 -6.16 -10.24
N ILE A 165 -4.81 -6.82 -9.11
CA ILE A 165 -4.34 -6.20 -7.87
C ILE A 165 -2.99 -5.48 -8.08
N ASN A 166 -2.14 -5.99 -8.97
CA ASN A 166 -0.88 -5.36 -9.34
C ASN A 166 -1.04 -3.94 -9.88
N TYR A 167 -2.19 -3.64 -10.50
CA TYR A 167 -2.47 -2.30 -11.04
C TYR A 167 -2.92 -1.29 -9.97
N LEU A 168 -3.13 -1.73 -8.72
CA LEU A 168 -3.44 -0.82 -7.60
C LEU A 168 -2.18 -0.23 -6.95
N ARG A 169 -0.99 -0.78 -7.25
CA ARG A 169 0.30 -0.41 -6.65
C ARG A 169 0.62 1.09 -6.74
N PHE A 170 0.21 1.77 -7.82
CA PHE A 170 0.51 3.20 -7.99
C PHE A 170 -0.35 4.11 -7.09
N ILE A 171 -1.54 3.68 -6.69
CA ILE A 171 -2.45 4.50 -5.87
C ILE A 171 -1.87 4.55 -4.46
N LYS A 172 -1.45 5.72 -3.98
CA LYS A 172 -0.80 5.86 -2.64
C LYS A 172 -1.48 5.05 -1.55
N TYR A 173 -2.80 5.18 -1.43
CA TYR A 173 -3.60 4.43 -0.45
C TYR A 173 -3.37 2.91 -0.53
N PHE A 174 -3.60 2.29 -1.69
CA PHE A 174 -3.42 0.84 -1.86
C PHE A 174 -1.95 0.43 -1.89
N GLY A 175 -1.08 1.27 -2.45
CA GLY A 175 0.36 1.06 -2.54
C GLY A 175 1.01 0.92 -1.18
N TYR A 176 0.59 1.68 -0.16
CA TYR A 176 1.08 1.51 1.20
C TYR A 176 0.76 0.12 1.77
N TYR A 177 -0.48 -0.35 1.62
CA TYR A 177 -0.87 -1.68 2.08
C TYR A 177 -0.17 -2.80 1.30
N LEU A 178 -0.05 -2.67 -0.03
CA LEU A 178 0.66 -3.64 -0.85
C LEU A 178 2.15 -3.69 -0.51
N ALA A 179 2.78 -2.53 -0.26
CA ALA A 179 4.16 -2.47 0.18
C ALA A 179 4.36 -3.15 1.54
N MET A 180 3.44 -2.92 2.48
CA MET A 180 3.44 -3.56 3.79
C MET A 180 3.35 -5.08 3.66
N ILE A 181 2.38 -5.59 2.88
CA ILE A 181 2.21 -7.02 2.62
C ILE A 181 3.51 -7.62 2.05
N LEU A 182 4.12 -6.95 1.08
CA LEU A 182 5.36 -7.42 0.44
C LEU A 182 6.56 -7.43 1.38
N ASN A 183 6.73 -6.39 2.20
CA ASN A 183 7.83 -6.33 3.17
C ASN A 183 7.67 -7.39 4.27
N THR A 184 6.43 -7.75 4.62
CA THR A 184 6.15 -8.81 5.60
C THR A 184 6.16 -10.22 5.00
N ALA A 185 6.19 -10.37 3.68
CA ALA A 185 5.96 -11.64 3.00
C ALA A 185 6.94 -12.74 3.44
N ASP A 186 8.24 -12.44 3.55
CA ASP A 186 9.25 -13.43 3.94
C ASP A 186 9.01 -13.97 5.36
N GLN A 187 8.59 -13.09 6.28
CA GLN A 187 8.27 -13.46 7.65
C GLN A 187 6.97 -14.27 7.73
N VAL A 188 5.97 -13.88 6.93
CA VAL A 188 4.70 -14.62 6.80
C VAL A 188 4.95 -16.00 6.20
N VAL A 189 5.79 -16.14 5.18
CA VAL A 189 6.15 -17.43 4.58
C VAL A 189 6.87 -18.32 5.60
N ALA A 190 7.86 -17.78 6.32
CA ALA A 190 8.54 -18.53 7.39
C ALA A 190 7.57 -18.98 8.48
N PHE A 191 6.62 -18.12 8.86
CA PHE A 191 5.58 -18.41 9.84
C PHE A 191 4.59 -19.47 9.34
N ILE A 192 4.11 -19.37 8.09
CA ILE A 192 3.23 -20.35 7.46
C ILE A 192 3.94 -21.70 7.33
N LEU A 193 5.23 -21.73 6.99
CA LEU A 193 6.02 -22.96 6.94
C LEU A 193 6.10 -23.61 8.32
N LEU A 194 6.40 -22.83 9.36
CA LEU A 194 6.44 -23.31 10.73
C LEU A 194 5.09 -23.87 11.18
N ILE A 195 4.01 -23.11 11.01
CA ILE A 195 2.65 -23.55 11.32
C ILE A 195 2.29 -24.80 10.49
N GLY A 196 2.65 -24.84 9.21
CA GLY A 196 2.40 -25.98 8.33
C GLY A 196 3.08 -27.25 8.84
N LEU A 197 4.32 -27.16 9.34
CA LEU A 197 5.00 -28.29 9.97
C LEU A 197 4.31 -28.74 11.26
N ILE A 198 3.84 -27.79 12.08
CA ILE A 198 3.08 -28.10 13.31
C ILE A 198 1.76 -28.79 12.93
N ILE A 199 0.99 -28.24 11.99
CA ILE A 199 -0.26 -28.85 11.49
C ILE A 199 -0.01 -30.24 10.95
N LEU A 200 1.07 -30.46 10.19
CA LEU A 200 1.42 -31.77 9.66
C LEU A 200 1.75 -32.77 10.78
N ALA A 201 2.52 -32.35 11.80
CA ALA A 201 2.84 -33.19 12.94
C ALA A 201 1.59 -33.57 13.75
N PHE A 202 0.68 -32.62 13.97
CA PHE A 202 -0.61 -32.85 14.63
C PHE A 202 -1.53 -33.76 13.80
N ALA A 203 -1.67 -33.49 12.50
CA ALA A 203 -2.45 -34.31 11.57
C ALA A 203 -1.96 -35.75 11.54
N HIS A 204 -0.65 -35.96 11.47
CA HIS A 204 -0.04 -37.29 11.49
C HIS A 204 -0.28 -38.00 12.82
N SER A 205 -0.14 -37.28 13.94
CA SER A 205 -0.40 -37.84 15.28
C SER A 205 -1.87 -38.21 15.49
N LEU A 206 -2.80 -37.35 15.08
CA LEU A 206 -4.25 -37.59 15.14
C LEU A 206 -4.67 -38.71 14.20
N HIS A 207 -4.09 -38.79 12.99
CA HIS A 207 -4.29 -39.90 12.08
C HIS A 207 -3.93 -41.23 12.76
N LEU A 208 -2.74 -41.34 13.36
CA LEU A 208 -2.33 -42.56 14.06
C LEU A 208 -3.23 -42.90 15.25
N LEU A 209 -3.66 -41.90 16.02
CA LEU A 209 -4.50 -42.08 17.21
C LEU A 209 -5.92 -42.54 16.85
N LEU A 210 -6.54 -41.84 15.90
CA LEU A 210 -7.97 -41.95 15.55
C LEU A 210 -8.23 -42.89 14.36
N GLN A 211 -7.18 -43.48 13.77
CA GLN A 211 -7.31 -44.57 12.80
C GLN A 211 -7.69 -45.90 13.48
N SER A 212 -7.41 -46.06 14.78
CA SER A 212 -7.67 -47.32 15.48
C SER A 212 -9.17 -47.65 15.53
N GLU A 213 -9.52 -48.89 15.18
CA GLU A 213 -10.91 -49.41 15.14
C GLU A 213 -11.63 -49.42 16.50
N ILE A 214 -10.94 -49.05 17.58
CA ILE A 214 -11.44 -49.05 18.97
C ILE A 214 -12.30 -47.80 19.24
N ILE A 215 -12.14 -46.72 18.46
CA ILE A 215 -12.81 -45.43 18.66
C ILE A 215 -13.54 -45.06 17.36
N GLN A 216 -14.63 -45.74 17.03
CA GLN A 216 -15.51 -45.31 15.95
C GLN A 216 -16.57 -44.34 16.51
N PRO A 217 -16.80 -43.19 15.86
CA PRO A 217 -17.89 -42.30 16.24
C PRO A 217 -19.25 -42.97 15.95
N ASP A 218 -20.19 -42.89 16.90
CA ASP A 218 -21.54 -43.48 16.80
C ASP A 218 -22.34 -42.96 15.58
N SER A 219 -21.99 -41.79 15.06
CA SER A 219 -22.51 -41.26 13.81
C SER A 219 -21.56 -40.22 13.20
N GLY A 220 -21.01 -40.49 12.01
CA GLY A 220 -20.21 -39.53 11.24
C GLY A 220 -19.09 -40.21 10.44
N VAL A 221 -18.66 -39.56 9.35
CA VAL A 221 -17.48 -40.02 8.59
C VAL A 221 -16.22 -39.64 9.38
N ASN A 222 -15.44 -40.64 9.80
CA ASN A 222 -14.17 -40.40 10.47
C ASN A 222 -13.16 -39.76 9.50
N MET A 223 -12.94 -38.45 9.65
CA MET A 223 -12.02 -37.65 8.83
C MET A 223 -10.55 -38.00 9.07
N PHE A 224 -10.23 -38.83 10.07
CA PHE A 224 -8.86 -39.25 10.41
C PHE A 224 -8.47 -40.61 9.83
N THR A 225 -9.33 -41.22 9.00
CA THR A 225 -9.05 -42.50 8.34
C THR A 225 -7.98 -42.40 7.24
N GLN A 226 -7.89 -41.26 6.57
CA GLN A 226 -6.86 -40.98 5.56
C GLN A 226 -6.01 -39.80 6.00
N LEU A 227 -4.70 -39.88 5.75
CA LEU A 227 -3.77 -38.80 6.10
C LEU A 227 -4.16 -37.46 5.44
N SER A 228 -4.65 -37.48 4.20
CA SER A 228 -5.10 -36.28 3.47
C SER A 228 -6.26 -35.59 4.18
N SER A 229 -7.27 -36.33 4.63
CA SER A 229 -8.41 -35.78 5.36
C SER A 229 -8.02 -35.36 6.78
N SER A 230 -7.09 -36.06 7.44
CA SER A 230 -6.52 -35.67 8.74
C SER A 230 -5.80 -34.32 8.68
N ILE A 231 -5.08 -34.04 7.59
CA ILE A 231 -4.40 -32.76 7.38
C ILE A 231 -5.42 -31.62 7.27
N VAL A 232 -6.48 -31.85 6.49
CA VAL A 232 -7.57 -30.87 6.35
C VAL A 232 -8.28 -30.64 7.69
N ALA A 233 -8.61 -31.72 8.41
CA ALA A 233 -9.22 -31.64 9.73
C ALA A 233 -8.34 -30.88 10.74
N ALA A 234 -7.04 -31.20 10.82
CA ALA A 234 -6.10 -30.51 11.71
C ALA A 234 -5.94 -29.03 11.34
N TYR A 235 -5.94 -28.69 10.05
CA TYR A 235 -5.91 -27.29 9.58
C TYR A 235 -7.14 -26.52 10.08
N TYR A 236 -8.35 -27.05 9.87
CA TYR A 236 -9.58 -26.40 10.34
C TYR A 236 -9.59 -26.24 11.87
N MET A 237 -9.25 -27.30 12.60
CA MET A 237 -9.20 -27.26 14.06
C MET A 237 -8.23 -26.20 14.59
N MET A 238 -7.02 -26.14 14.03
CA MET A 238 -5.99 -25.27 14.56
C MET A 238 -6.17 -23.81 14.12
N ILE A 239 -6.50 -23.57 12.85
CA ILE A 239 -6.52 -22.20 12.29
C ILE A 239 -7.86 -21.51 12.46
N THR A 240 -8.97 -22.23 12.23
CA THR A 240 -10.31 -21.62 12.31
C THR A 240 -10.94 -21.76 13.69
N GLY A 241 -10.37 -22.60 14.55
CA GLY A 241 -10.97 -22.97 15.83
C GLY A 241 -12.24 -23.82 15.68
N ASP A 242 -12.57 -24.22 14.45
CA ASP A 242 -13.72 -25.06 14.16
C ASP A 242 -13.41 -26.49 14.61
N SER A 243 -13.97 -26.85 15.77
CA SER A 243 -13.85 -28.16 16.36
C SER A 243 -14.76 -29.20 15.70
N THR A 244 -15.58 -28.85 14.69
CA THR A 244 -16.47 -29.82 14.01
C THR A 244 -15.80 -31.12 13.55
N PRO A 245 -14.51 -31.18 13.14
CA PRO A 245 -13.87 -32.45 12.83
C PRO A 245 -13.65 -33.37 14.04
N VAL A 246 -13.66 -32.82 15.27
CA VAL A 246 -13.40 -33.50 16.56
C VAL A 246 -14.47 -33.13 17.59
N SER A 247 -15.65 -32.65 17.16
CA SER A 247 -16.67 -32.08 18.06
C SER A 247 -17.30 -33.11 18.99
N SER A 248 -17.05 -34.40 18.75
CA SER A 248 -17.34 -35.48 19.69
C SER A 248 -16.37 -35.57 20.88
N PHE A 249 -15.26 -34.81 20.89
CA PHE A 249 -14.16 -35.00 21.86
C PHE A 249 -13.64 -33.74 22.56
N VAL A 250 -13.88 -32.51 22.08
CA VAL A 250 -13.40 -31.29 22.76
C VAL A 250 -14.35 -30.10 22.56
N SER A 251 -14.59 -29.34 23.64
CA SER A 251 -15.33 -28.07 23.64
C SER A 251 -14.41 -26.88 23.35
N ASN A 252 -14.96 -25.91 22.62
CA ASN A 252 -14.33 -24.72 22.07
C ASN A 252 -13.60 -23.86 23.11
N ASP A 253 -12.40 -23.41 22.73
CA ASP A 253 -12.01 -22.01 22.66
C ASP A 253 -10.89 -21.88 21.61
N ASP A 254 -10.90 -20.82 20.79
CA ASP A 254 -9.75 -19.88 20.77
C ASP A 254 -9.79 -18.80 19.68
N ILE A 255 -9.34 -17.61 20.11
CA ILE A 255 -9.14 -16.34 19.38
C ILE A 255 -7.62 -16.08 19.13
N LEU A 256 -6.73 -17.00 19.55
CA LEU A 256 -5.30 -16.74 19.72
C LEU A 256 -4.48 -16.62 18.41
N ILE A 257 -4.77 -17.41 17.37
CA ILE A 257 -3.95 -17.42 16.15
C ILE A 257 -4.17 -16.15 15.31
N MET A 258 -5.40 -15.66 15.25
CA MET A 258 -5.74 -14.43 14.51
C MET A 258 -5.08 -13.20 15.17
N GLY A 259 -5.06 -13.14 16.50
CA GLY A 259 -4.37 -12.08 17.25
C GLY A 259 -2.85 -12.06 17.04
N LEU A 260 -2.23 -13.25 16.92
CA LEU A 260 -0.78 -13.39 16.68
C LEU A 260 -0.39 -12.94 15.25
N MET A 261 -1.25 -13.20 14.25
CA MET A 261 -1.05 -12.69 12.89
C MET A 261 -1.18 -11.16 12.80
N ILE A 262 -2.12 -10.56 13.52
CA ILE A 262 -2.28 -9.10 13.58
C ILE A 262 -1.05 -8.45 14.25
N SER A 263 -0.53 -9.05 15.33
CA SER A 263 0.68 -8.57 16.01
C SER A 263 1.95 -8.66 15.14
N LEU A 264 2.00 -9.57 14.16
CA LEU A 264 3.12 -9.67 13.20
C LEU A 264 3.05 -8.62 12.08
N LEU A 265 1.85 -8.11 11.78
CA LEU A 265 1.61 -7.09 10.75
C LEU A 265 1.88 -5.67 11.25
N ASP A 266 1.93 -5.44 12.57
CA ASP A 266 2.20 -4.13 13.17
C ASP A 266 3.70 -3.80 13.21
N LYS A 267 4.31 -3.60 12.04
CA LYS A 267 5.66 -3.07 11.94
C LYS A 267 5.65 -1.61 11.47
N PRO A 268 6.27 -0.69 12.22
CA PRO A 268 6.41 0.71 11.81
C PRO A 268 7.59 0.83 10.85
N GLU A 269 7.47 0.28 9.64
CA GLU A 269 8.36 0.65 8.56
C GLU A 269 7.86 1.95 7.93
N ASP A 270 8.77 2.82 7.48
CA ASP A 270 8.40 4.10 6.89
C ASP A 270 7.64 3.85 5.57
N ASN A 271 6.31 3.84 5.66
CA ASN A 271 5.39 3.53 4.57
C ASN A 271 5.73 4.29 3.28
N ASN A 272 6.28 5.51 3.40
CA ASN A 272 6.68 6.31 2.26
C ASN A 272 7.87 5.71 1.49
N GLN A 273 8.89 5.19 2.18
CA GLN A 273 10.06 4.59 1.54
C GLN A 273 9.68 3.33 0.76
N ALA A 274 8.86 2.48 1.37
CA ALA A 274 8.37 1.24 0.74
C ALA A 274 7.50 1.55 -0.50
N TYR A 275 6.66 2.58 -0.43
CA TYR A 275 5.88 3.05 -1.58
C TYR A 275 6.78 3.62 -2.70
N LEU A 276 7.79 4.42 -2.37
CA LEU A 276 8.73 4.95 -3.37
C LEU A 276 9.52 3.84 -4.07
N LYS A 277 9.83 2.74 -3.36
CA LYS A 277 10.42 1.54 -3.94
C LYS A 277 9.49 0.92 -4.99
N LEU A 278 8.23 0.66 -4.64
CA LEU A 278 7.22 0.15 -5.58
C LEU A 278 7.05 1.07 -6.79
N LEU A 279 6.99 2.39 -6.57
CA LEU A 279 6.80 3.37 -7.64
C LEU A 279 8.00 3.38 -8.61
N LYS A 280 9.22 3.21 -8.08
CA LYS A 280 10.42 3.05 -8.90
C LYS A 280 10.39 1.76 -9.72
N GLU A 281 10.00 0.63 -9.13
CA GLU A 281 9.86 -0.64 -9.86
C GLU A 281 8.90 -0.50 -11.05
N ILE A 282 7.73 0.13 -10.85
CA ILE A 282 6.78 0.44 -11.93
C ILE A 282 7.43 1.31 -13.02
N LEU A 283 8.23 2.31 -12.64
CA LEU A 283 8.92 3.18 -13.61
C LEU A 283 9.99 2.42 -14.40
N GLU A 284 10.69 1.47 -13.77
CA GLU A 284 11.68 0.61 -14.42
C GLU A 284 11.03 -0.31 -15.43
N GLU A 285 9.90 -0.94 -15.09
CA GLU A 285 9.05 -1.70 -16.00
C GLU A 285 8.61 -0.82 -17.19
N ILE A 286 8.05 0.36 -16.96
CA ILE A 286 7.66 1.25 -18.06
C ILE A 286 8.86 1.63 -18.93
N GLU A 287 10.00 1.92 -18.33
CA GLU A 287 11.19 2.34 -19.06
C GLU A 287 11.80 1.20 -19.90
N LEU A 288 11.80 -0.04 -19.39
CA LEU A 288 12.33 -1.21 -20.08
C LEU A 288 11.32 -1.82 -21.05
N SER A 289 10.08 -2.06 -20.63
CA SER A 289 9.02 -2.83 -21.32
C SER A 289 8.03 -1.97 -22.11
N TYR A 290 7.87 -0.71 -21.70
CA TYR A 290 7.03 0.35 -22.28
C TYR A 290 7.65 1.13 -23.46
N LEU A 291 8.78 1.76 -23.18
CA LEU A 291 9.25 2.89 -24.00
C LEU A 291 9.95 2.48 -25.29
N LEU A 292 9.61 3.16 -26.38
CA LEU A 292 10.29 3.04 -27.66
C LEU A 292 11.67 3.72 -27.64
N PRO A 293 12.63 3.25 -28.45
CA PRO A 293 13.97 3.86 -28.52
C PRO A 293 13.96 5.35 -28.87
N SER A 294 13.01 5.81 -29.68
CA SER A 294 12.85 7.23 -30.03
C SER A 294 12.36 8.07 -28.85
N GLN A 295 11.47 7.51 -28.02
CA GLN A 295 10.93 8.17 -26.84
C GLN A 295 11.98 8.31 -25.74
N LYS A 296 12.92 7.35 -25.65
CA LYS A 296 14.10 7.43 -24.78
C LYS A 296 15.07 8.57 -25.14
N LYS A 297 15.01 9.09 -26.37
CA LYS A 297 15.80 10.26 -26.82
C LYS A 297 15.09 11.60 -26.56
N ASN A 298 13.87 11.59 -26.01
CA ASN A 298 13.13 12.81 -25.76
C ASN A 298 13.72 13.57 -24.56
N TYR A 299 14.36 14.70 -24.83
CA TYR A 299 14.99 15.58 -23.83
C TYR A 299 14.00 16.17 -22.82
N LYS A 300 12.69 16.19 -23.10
CA LYS A 300 11.68 16.58 -22.10
C LYS A 300 11.44 15.49 -21.06
N TRP A 301 11.50 14.22 -21.48
CA TRP A 301 11.29 13.06 -20.60
C TRP A 301 12.58 12.65 -19.91
N PHE A 302 13.70 12.84 -20.61
CA PHE A 302 15.03 12.49 -20.14
C PHE A 302 15.98 13.69 -20.16
N PRO A 303 15.75 14.75 -19.36
CA PRO A 303 16.62 15.91 -19.35
C PRO A 303 17.94 15.65 -18.60
N TYR A 304 19.01 16.35 -19.00
CA TYR A 304 20.28 16.36 -18.26
C TYR A 304 20.12 17.06 -16.89
N THR A 305 19.45 18.21 -16.95
CA THR A 305 18.88 19.11 -15.94
C THR A 305 17.43 18.94 -15.51
N PHE A 306 17.07 18.63 -14.26
CA PHE A 306 15.71 18.95 -13.80
C PHE A 306 15.69 19.72 -12.48
N TYR A 307 14.56 20.35 -12.22
CA TYR A 307 14.37 21.28 -11.12
C TYR A 307 13.13 20.93 -10.33
N TYR A 308 13.22 21.04 -9.00
CA TYR A 308 12.12 20.73 -8.08
C TYR A 308 12.12 21.70 -6.90
N SER A 309 10.93 21.89 -6.34
CA SER A 309 10.67 22.71 -5.15
C SER A 309 10.91 21.91 -3.88
N VAL A 310 11.46 22.56 -2.86
CA VAL A 310 11.91 21.90 -1.62
C VAL A 310 11.57 22.78 -0.45
N HIS A 311 11.13 22.14 0.64
CA HIS A 311 10.76 22.86 1.85
C HIS A 311 11.98 23.57 2.46
N VAL A 312 11.81 24.82 2.88
CA VAL A 312 12.89 25.66 3.40
C VAL A 312 13.57 25.03 4.62
N ASN A 313 12.80 24.33 5.47
CA ASN A 313 13.35 23.64 6.65
C ASN A 313 14.28 22.47 6.29
N GLU A 314 13.91 21.65 5.30
CA GLU A 314 14.77 20.56 4.81
C GLU A 314 16.03 21.11 4.14
N LEU A 315 15.88 22.22 3.39
CA LEU A 315 17.01 22.93 2.81
C LEU A 315 17.97 23.47 3.88
N ARG A 316 17.45 24.05 4.97
CA ARG A 316 18.26 24.53 6.10
C ARG A 316 19.03 23.40 6.79
N LYS A 317 18.39 22.25 7.04
CA LYS A 317 19.06 21.04 7.58
C LYS A 317 20.17 20.55 6.66
N PHE A 318 19.92 20.55 5.35
CA PHE A 318 20.91 20.16 4.36
C PHE A 318 22.12 21.11 4.35
N ILE A 319 21.87 22.41 4.41
CA ILE A 319 22.94 23.42 4.45
C ILE A 319 23.73 23.37 5.76
N SER A 320 23.08 23.13 6.90
CA SER A 320 23.80 22.90 8.16
C SER A 320 24.68 21.66 8.08
N LYS A 321 24.22 20.59 7.41
CA LYS A 321 25.00 19.36 7.20
C LYS A 321 26.17 19.53 6.23
N ILE A 322 26.06 20.42 5.23
CA ILE A 322 27.18 20.76 4.33
C ILE A 322 28.24 21.62 5.04
N ASN A 323 27.81 22.42 6.01
CA ASN A 323 28.68 23.30 6.79
C ASN A 323 29.33 22.58 7.99
N SER A 324 28.80 21.43 8.42
CA SER A 324 29.49 20.52 9.35
C SER A 324 30.60 19.75 8.63
N ASP A 325 31.69 19.44 9.33
CA ASP A 325 32.83 18.70 8.78
C ASP A 325 32.52 17.22 8.44
N ASP A 326 31.35 16.69 8.82
CA ASP A 326 30.91 15.31 8.58
C ASP A 326 30.22 15.11 7.21
N TRP A 327 30.87 15.50 6.11
CA TRP A 327 30.36 15.28 4.75
C TRP A 327 30.90 13.96 4.15
N GLU A 328 30.05 12.93 4.07
CA GLU A 328 30.43 11.58 3.62
C GLU A 328 30.46 11.38 2.08
N GLU A 329 29.87 12.29 1.28
CA GLU A 329 29.77 12.13 -0.18
C GLU A 329 30.95 12.74 -0.95
N SER A 330 31.35 12.09 -2.06
CA SER A 330 32.56 12.41 -2.83
C SER A 330 32.57 13.80 -3.51
N THR A 331 31.41 14.46 -3.65
CA THR A 331 31.30 15.79 -4.27
C THR A 331 30.47 16.75 -3.42
N LYS A 332 31.10 17.81 -2.91
CA LYS A 332 30.42 18.87 -2.16
C LYS A 332 29.60 19.77 -3.11
N PRO A 333 28.29 20.00 -2.87
CA PRO A 333 27.47 20.82 -3.77
C PRO A 333 27.89 22.30 -3.76
N ILE A 334 27.85 22.97 -4.92
CA ILE A 334 28.19 24.40 -5.05
C ILE A 334 27.03 25.27 -4.54
N LEU A 335 27.22 25.90 -3.37
CA LEU A 335 26.20 26.69 -2.64
C LEU A 335 26.07 28.17 -3.07
N THR A 336 26.87 28.65 -4.04
CA THR A 336 27.14 30.08 -4.25
C THR A 336 25.92 30.96 -4.55
N LYS A 337 24.81 30.40 -5.07
CA LYS A 337 23.54 31.15 -5.26
C LYS A 337 22.51 30.96 -4.14
N ILE A 338 22.61 29.89 -3.36
CA ILE A 338 21.59 29.49 -2.37
C ILE A 338 21.74 30.30 -1.08
N THR A 339 22.97 30.64 -0.70
CA THR A 339 23.27 31.44 0.50
C THR A 339 22.78 32.89 0.40
N LYS A 340 22.73 33.46 -0.81
CA LYS A 340 22.15 34.80 -1.05
C LYS A 340 20.64 34.83 -0.79
N VAL A 341 19.89 33.86 -1.33
CA VAL A 341 18.42 33.78 -1.17
C VAL A 341 18.03 33.55 0.29
N MET A 342 18.75 32.72 1.05
CA MET A 342 18.46 32.51 2.47
C MET A 342 18.82 33.71 3.36
N ASN A 343 19.84 34.49 2.99
CA ASN A 343 20.19 35.71 3.71
C ASN A 343 19.18 36.84 3.43
N ASP A 344 18.60 36.87 2.24
CA ASP A 344 17.53 37.82 1.87
C ASP A 344 16.18 37.42 2.49
N GLU A 345 15.93 36.12 2.73
CA GLU A 345 14.79 35.60 3.52
C GLU A 345 15.02 35.59 5.05
N LYS A 346 15.88 36.49 5.58
CA LYS A 346 15.71 36.97 6.97
C LYS A 346 14.48 37.87 7.06
N GLN A 347 13.30 37.33 6.73
CA GLN A 347 12.01 37.92 7.08
C GLN A 347 11.29 36.98 8.03
N GLU A 348 11.50 37.28 9.31
CA GLU A 348 10.78 36.78 10.49
C GLU A 348 10.84 35.25 10.67
N SER A 349 11.71 34.80 11.57
CA SER A 349 11.81 33.38 11.90
C SER A 349 10.44 32.87 12.38
N GLU A 350 10.05 31.65 12.04
CA GLU A 350 8.83 31.05 12.58
C GLU A 350 8.82 31.09 14.12
N ALA A 351 9.99 31.08 14.76
CA ALA A 351 10.12 31.28 16.20
C ALA A 351 9.63 32.65 16.68
N ASP A 352 9.85 33.74 15.92
CA ASP A 352 9.36 35.08 16.26
C ASP A 352 7.84 35.20 16.06
N LYS A 353 7.28 34.53 15.03
CA LYS A 353 5.83 34.45 14.83
C LYS A 353 5.16 33.63 15.93
N ILE A 354 5.74 32.48 16.27
CA ILE A 354 5.27 31.62 17.37
C ILE A 354 5.35 32.37 18.70
N LYS A 355 6.44 33.12 18.95
CA LYS A 355 6.58 33.94 20.17
C LYS A 355 5.51 35.02 20.28
N LYS A 356 5.22 35.74 19.19
CA LYS A 356 4.11 36.72 19.16
C LYS A 356 2.73 36.06 19.38
N ILE A 357 2.52 34.84 18.89
CA ILE A 357 1.28 34.09 19.11
C ILE A 357 1.15 33.70 20.59
N TYR A 358 2.21 33.20 21.22
CA TYR A 358 2.21 32.88 22.64
C TYR A 358 2.00 34.12 23.52
N GLU A 359 2.68 35.22 23.23
CA GLU A 359 2.51 36.48 23.97
C GLU A 359 1.06 37.01 23.85
N ASN A 360 0.43 36.89 22.68
CA ASN A 360 -0.98 37.27 22.51
C ASN A 360 -1.95 36.34 23.24
N GLN A 361 -1.68 35.03 23.27
CA GLN A 361 -2.50 34.05 24.00
C GLN A 361 -2.43 34.28 25.52
N GLU A 362 -1.25 34.61 26.04
CA GLU A 362 -1.06 34.94 27.47
C GLU A 362 -1.83 36.22 27.84
N LEU A 363 -1.81 37.23 26.96
CA LEU A 363 -2.57 38.48 27.14
C LEU A 363 -4.09 38.28 27.06
N GLU A 364 -4.57 37.31 26.26
CA GLU A 364 -5.99 36.93 26.23
C GLU A 364 -6.40 36.12 27.47
N ALA A 365 -5.55 35.20 27.95
CA ALA A 365 -5.77 34.46 29.18
C ALA A 365 -5.90 35.39 30.40
N ASP A 366 -5.04 36.40 30.51
CA ASP A 366 -5.09 37.42 31.56
C ASP A 366 -6.39 38.25 31.52
N LYS A 367 -6.92 38.53 30.32
CA LYS A 367 -8.20 39.23 30.17
C LYS A 367 -9.36 38.34 30.60
N ILE A 368 -9.33 37.06 30.24
CA ILE A 368 -10.34 36.07 30.63
C ILE A 368 -10.35 35.88 32.14
N GLN A 369 -9.18 35.77 32.78
CA GLN A 369 -9.05 35.64 34.23
C GLN A 369 -9.69 36.84 34.97
N LYS A 370 -9.43 38.06 34.51
CA LYS A 370 -10.05 39.28 35.08
C LYS A 370 -11.57 39.32 34.90
N ILE A 371 -12.11 38.72 33.83
CA ILE A 371 -13.56 38.61 33.63
C ILE A 371 -14.15 37.60 34.63
N TYR A 372 -13.49 36.46 34.84
CA TYR A 372 -13.93 35.46 35.82
C TYR A 372 -13.94 36.02 37.24
N GLU A 373 -12.89 36.72 37.67
CA GLU A 373 -12.83 37.36 39.00
C GLU A 373 -13.95 38.39 39.19
N LYS A 374 -14.29 39.13 38.14
CA LYS A 374 -15.40 40.09 38.17
C LYS A 374 -16.76 39.38 38.29
N GLN A 375 -16.96 38.28 37.57
CA GLN A 375 -18.19 37.48 37.65
C GLN A 375 -18.36 36.83 39.01
N GLU A 376 -17.27 36.32 39.60
CA GLU A 376 -17.28 35.73 40.95
C GLU A 376 -17.66 36.78 42.00
N SER A 377 -17.12 37.99 41.89
CA SER A 377 -17.52 39.13 42.76
C SER A 377 -18.99 39.52 42.62
N GLU A 378 -19.55 39.45 41.41
CA GLU A 378 -20.97 39.72 41.17
C GLU A 378 -21.86 38.58 41.70
N ALA A 379 -21.45 37.33 41.55
CA ALA A 379 -22.14 36.16 42.10
C ALA A 379 -22.23 36.21 43.63
N ASP A 380 -21.13 36.59 44.31
CA ASP A 380 -21.10 36.78 45.77
C ASP A 380 -22.07 37.87 46.24
N LYS A 381 -22.21 38.96 45.47
CA LYS A 381 -23.20 40.02 45.76
C LYS A 381 -24.62 39.51 45.59
N ILE A 382 -24.90 38.75 44.53
CA ILE A 382 -26.21 38.14 44.30
C ILE A 382 -26.57 37.17 45.42
N GLN A 383 -25.63 36.32 45.85
CA GLN A 383 -25.86 35.37 46.94
C GLN A 383 -26.15 36.09 48.28
N LYS A 384 -25.45 37.20 48.57
CA LYS A 384 -25.76 38.04 49.74
C LYS A 384 -27.16 38.66 49.65
N ILE A 385 -27.58 39.12 48.48
CA ILE A 385 -28.92 39.67 48.26
C ILE A 385 -29.98 38.58 48.45
N GLN A 386 -29.80 37.40 47.86
CA GLN A 386 -30.72 36.27 48.04
C GLN A 386 -30.89 35.91 49.53
N LYS A 387 -29.78 35.85 50.28
CA LYS A 387 -29.80 35.57 51.72
C LYS A 387 -30.50 36.66 52.54
N MET A 388 -30.42 37.93 52.11
CA MET A 388 -31.20 39.02 52.71
C MET A 388 -32.69 38.91 52.36
N LEU A 389 -33.02 38.59 51.11
CA LEU A 389 -34.40 38.42 50.66
C LEU A 389 -35.09 37.29 51.42
N GLU A 390 -34.40 36.16 51.61
CA GLU A 390 -34.91 35.01 52.36
C GLU A 390 -35.18 35.35 53.84
N LYS A 391 -34.32 36.18 54.46
CA LYS A 391 -34.55 36.71 55.81
C LYS A 391 -35.76 37.64 55.89
N VAL A 392 -35.99 38.46 54.86
CA VAL A 392 -37.15 39.36 54.79
C VAL A 392 -38.44 38.55 54.59
N MET A 393 -38.43 37.58 53.67
CA MET A 393 -39.56 36.66 53.44
C MET A 393 -39.94 35.93 54.72
N LYS A 394 -38.98 35.36 55.46
CA LYS A 394 -39.24 34.74 56.77
C LYS A 394 -39.84 35.69 57.79
N LYS A 395 -39.41 36.96 57.82
CA LYS A 395 -40.00 37.96 58.73
C LYS A 395 -41.43 38.33 58.34
N LEU A 396 -41.72 38.42 57.05
CA LEU A 396 -43.08 38.67 56.55
C LEU A 396 -43.99 37.47 56.82
N GLU A 397 -43.53 36.24 56.59
CA GLU A 397 -44.29 35.02 56.94
C GLU A 397 -44.66 34.97 58.43
N ILE A 398 -43.76 35.40 59.33
CA ILE A 398 -44.05 35.49 60.77
C ILE A 398 -45.07 36.61 61.07
N GLN A 399 -44.94 37.78 60.43
CA GLN A 399 -45.92 38.87 60.61
C GLN A 399 -47.33 38.53 60.10
N PHE A 400 -47.44 37.74 59.02
CA PHE A 400 -48.72 37.30 58.49
C PHE A 400 -49.27 36.04 59.16
N SER A 401 -48.45 35.24 59.86
CA SER A 401 -48.98 34.15 60.71
C SER A 401 -49.51 34.65 62.06
N ASP A 402 -48.98 35.76 62.57
CA ASP A 402 -49.42 36.36 63.84
C ASP A 402 -50.74 37.17 63.69
N GLU A 403 -51.17 37.53 62.47
CA GLU A 403 -52.46 38.21 62.22
C GLU A 403 -53.66 37.24 62.08
N ASP A 404 -53.43 35.95 61.81
CA ASP A 404 -54.49 34.95 61.66
C ASP A 404 -54.91 34.27 62.99
N ASP A 405 -54.15 34.44 64.08
CA ASP A 405 -54.45 33.85 65.40
C ASP A 405 -55.32 34.74 66.32
N ASP A 406 -55.69 35.97 65.89
CA ASP A 406 -56.55 36.90 66.64
C ASP A 406 -58.03 36.94 66.16
N GLN A 407 -58.48 35.93 65.40
CA GLN A 407 -59.91 35.65 65.14
C GLN A 407 -60.33 34.23 65.56
N HIS A 408 -59.96 33.84 66.78
CA HIS A 408 -60.50 32.79 67.66
C HIS A 408 -61.65 33.18 68.60
#